data_AF-A0A3D1P0L8-F1
#
_entry.id   AF-A0A3D1P0L8-F1
#
_cell.length_a   1.000
_cell.length_b   1.000
_cell.length_c   1.000
_cell.angle_alpha   90.00
_cell.angle_beta   90.00
_cell.angle_gamma   90.00
#
_symmetry.space_group_name_H-M   'P 1'
#
loop_
_entity.id
_entity.type
_entity.pdbx_description
1 polymer ?
#
loop_
_entity_poly.entity_id
_entity_poly.type
_entity_poly.pdbx_seq_one_letter_code
_entity_poly.pdbx_strand_id
1 'polypeptide(L)'
;MYLFLTAGGNRLDPDRAAALAGEALSRADAATVRAATGFAIGGVAPVGHLTPPAIFADPRLRDFAVVYAAAGTPDHVFSVEPGALIAACGAREGAFTA
;
A
#
# COMPACT_ATOMS: atom_id res chain seq x y z
N MET A 1 -0.87 0.53 12.52
CA MET A 1 -0.72 -0.30 11.30
C MET A 1 -0.50 0.62 10.12
N TYR A 2 0.40 0.26 9.22
CA TYR A 2 0.75 1.04 8.03
C TYR A 2 0.51 0.23 6.77
N LEU A 3 0.12 0.92 5.70
CA LEU A 3 0.06 0.37 4.34
C LEU A 3 1.09 1.09 3.47
N PHE A 4 1.87 0.32 2.71
CA PHE A 4 2.85 0.87 1.77
C PHE A 4 2.47 0.44 0.35
N LEU A 5 1.94 1.38 -0.44
CA LEU A 5 1.66 1.19 -1.86
C LEU A 5 2.97 1.25 -2.63
N THR A 6 3.51 0.09 -2.98
CA THR A 6 4.84 -0.04 -3.60
C THR A 6 4.70 -0.31 -5.09
N ALA A 7 5.47 0.38 -5.94
CA ALA A 7 5.50 0.04 -7.36
C ALA A 7 6.03 -1.40 -7.54
N GLY A 8 5.42 -2.21 -8.40
CA GLY A 8 5.75 -3.65 -8.50
C GLY A 8 7.20 -3.98 -8.89
N GLY A 9 7.91 -3.02 -9.50
CA GLY A 9 9.35 -3.12 -9.80
C GLY A 9 10.27 -2.68 -8.66
N ASN A 10 9.72 -2.28 -7.52
CA ASN A 10 10.44 -1.85 -6.33
C ASN A 10 10.20 -2.84 -5.17
N ARG A 11 11.10 -2.79 -4.19
CA ARG A 11 10.93 -3.50 -2.92
C ARG A 11 10.95 -2.51 -1.78
N LEU A 12 10.06 -2.71 -0.82
CA LEU A 12 10.07 -1.96 0.44
C LEU A 12 11.39 -2.19 1.18
N ASP A 13 12.02 -1.09 1.56
CA ASP A 13 13.17 -1.01 2.47
C ASP A 13 12.64 -0.79 3.90
N PRO A 14 12.82 -1.75 4.83
CA PRO A 14 12.30 -1.65 6.19
C PRO A 14 12.83 -0.44 6.97
N ASP A 15 14.09 -0.05 6.75
CA ASP A 15 14.73 1.03 7.49
C ASP A 15 14.20 2.37 7.01
N ARG A 16 14.08 2.55 5.68
CA ARG A 16 13.46 3.76 5.10
C ARG A 16 11.98 3.86 5.46
N ALA A 17 11.26 2.74 5.45
CA ALA A 17 9.86 2.68 5.86
C ALA A 17 9.67 3.07 7.34
N ALA A 18 10.50 2.54 8.24
CA ALA A 18 10.48 2.87 9.67
C ALA A 18 10.82 4.35 9.91
N ALA A 19 11.84 4.88 9.23
CA ALA A 19 12.18 6.29 9.31
C ALA A 19 11.03 7.19 8.84
N LEU A 20 10.30 6.79 7.79
CA LEU A 20 9.16 7.54 7.25
C LEU A 20 7.93 7.49 8.16
N ALA A 21 7.71 6.35 8.83
CA ALA A 21 6.64 6.16 9.81
C ALA A 21 6.94 6.86 11.14
N GLY A 22 8.21 7.06 11.48
CA GLY A 22 8.66 7.66 12.74
C GLY A 22 8.68 6.69 13.92
N GLU A 23 8.52 5.39 13.66
CA GLU A 23 8.56 4.33 14.67
C GLU A 23 9.09 3.01 14.08
N ALA A 24 9.49 2.09 14.96
CA ALA A 24 9.94 0.77 14.55
C ALA A 24 8.78 -0.03 13.93
N LEU A 25 9.03 -0.67 12.79
CA LEU A 25 8.03 -1.43 12.06
C LEU A 25 8.31 -2.93 12.13
N SER A 26 7.26 -3.72 12.25
CA SER A 26 7.26 -5.16 12.03
C SER A 26 6.25 -5.50 10.93
N ARG A 27 6.48 -6.61 10.22
CA ARG A 27 5.52 -7.11 9.23
C ARG A 27 4.26 -7.59 9.94
N ALA A 28 3.10 -7.13 9.45
CA ALA A 28 1.82 -7.64 9.91
C ALA A 28 1.64 -9.10 9.45
N ASP A 29 1.16 -9.95 10.36
CA ASP A 29 0.74 -11.31 10.01
C ASP A 29 -0.61 -11.32 9.28
N ALA A 30 -0.96 -12.47 8.71
CA ALA A 30 -2.18 -12.63 7.91
C ALA A 30 -3.48 -12.37 8.71
N ALA A 31 -3.51 -12.73 10.00
CA ALA A 31 -4.68 -12.55 10.84
C ALA A 31 -4.91 -11.05 11.11
N THR A 32 -3.84 -10.32 11.42
CA THR A 32 -3.82 -8.88 11.64
C THR A 32 -4.23 -8.13 10.39
N VAL A 33 -3.66 -8.50 9.23
CA VAL A 33 -4.04 -7.91 7.93
C VAL A 33 -5.53 -8.10 7.67
N ARG A 34 -6.06 -9.31 7.85
CA ARG A 34 -7.48 -9.58 7.61
C ARG A 34 -8.38 -8.85 8.60
N ALA A 35 -8.01 -8.77 9.86
CA ALA A 35 -8.79 -8.09 10.88
C ALA A 35 -8.88 -6.57 10.62
N ALA A 36 -7.78 -5.94 10.21
CA ALA A 36 -7.75 -4.50 9.96
C ALA A 36 -8.31 -4.11 8.58
N THR A 37 -8.01 -4.89 7.54
CA THR A 37 -8.35 -4.54 6.16
C THR A 37 -9.64 -5.19 5.66
N GLY A 38 -10.04 -6.32 6.24
CA GLY A 38 -11.09 -7.18 5.70
C GLY A 38 -10.62 -8.11 4.57
N PHE A 39 -9.38 -7.96 4.09
CA PHE A 39 -8.86 -8.70 2.94
C PHE A 39 -7.82 -9.76 3.34
N ALA A 40 -7.69 -10.80 2.51
CA ALA A 40 -6.62 -11.77 2.64
C ALA A 40 -5.32 -11.25 2.00
N ILE A 41 -4.17 -11.72 2.51
CA ILE A 41 -2.86 -11.48 1.88
C ILE A 41 -2.92 -11.94 0.41
N GLY A 42 -2.31 -11.16 -0.49
CA GLY A 42 -2.31 -11.38 -1.93
C GLY A 42 -3.47 -10.67 -2.65
N GLY A 43 -4.51 -10.25 -1.94
CA GLY A 43 -5.66 -9.53 -2.51
C GLY A 43 -6.00 -8.23 -1.77
N VAL A 44 -5.11 -7.71 -0.90
CA VAL A 44 -5.39 -6.53 -0.09
C VAL A 44 -5.59 -5.31 -0.98
N ALA A 45 -6.84 -4.86 -1.12
CA ALA A 45 -7.13 -3.65 -1.86
C ALA A 45 -6.53 -2.42 -1.16
N PRO A 46 -6.18 -1.37 -1.91
CA PRO A 46 -5.60 -0.15 -1.32
C PRO A 46 -6.65 0.76 -0.66
N VAL A 47 -7.94 0.44 -0.79
CA VAL A 47 -9.09 1.17 -0.27
C VAL A 47 -10.12 0.21 0.33
N GLY A 48 -11.08 0.75 1.09
CA GLY A 48 -12.20 -0.04 1.65
C GLY A 48 -11.85 -0.89 2.87
N HIS A 49 -10.80 -0.52 3.61
CA HIS A 49 -10.40 -1.22 4.85
C HIS A 49 -11.42 -1.01 5.97
N LEU A 50 -11.60 -2.04 6.80
CA LEU A 50 -12.44 -1.96 8.01
C LEU A 50 -11.92 -0.91 9.00
N THR A 51 -10.60 -0.81 9.13
CA THR A 51 -9.91 0.22 9.91
C THR A 51 -8.80 0.82 9.04
N PRO A 52 -9.00 2.03 8.48
CA PRO A 52 -8.03 2.65 7.58
C PRO A 52 -6.66 2.84 8.25
N PRO A 53 -5.58 2.23 7.74
CA PRO A 53 -4.23 2.46 8.23
C PRO A 53 -3.69 3.81 7.72
N ALA A 54 -2.58 4.28 8.31
CA ALA A 54 -1.79 5.32 7.66
C ALA A 54 -1.15 4.76 6.39
N ILE A 55 -1.29 5.46 5.26
CA ILE A 55 -0.88 4.96 3.94
C ILE A 55 0.27 5.79 3.39
N PHE A 56 1.32 5.10 2.94
CA PHE A 56 2.41 5.68 2.16
C PHE A 56 2.37 5.19 0.72
N ALA A 57 2.69 6.07 -0.22
CA ALA A 57 2.78 5.75 -1.63
C ALA A 57 4.19 5.96 -2.16
N ASP A 58 4.67 4.99 -2.93
CA ASP A 58 5.94 5.06 -3.63
C ASP A 58 5.86 6.12 -4.75
N PRO A 59 6.72 7.15 -4.74
CA PRO A 59 6.71 8.20 -5.76
C PRO A 59 6.84 7.66 -7.19
N ARG A 60 7.50 6.50 -7.38
CA ARG A 60 7.66 5.86 -8.70
C ARG A 60 6.32 5.49 -9.33
N LEU A 61 5.24 5.37 -8.56
CA LEU A 61 3.90 5.14 -9.11
C LEU A 61 3.50 6.24 -10.11
N ARG A 62 4.01 7.47 -9.94
CA ARG A 62 3.77 8.61 -10.84
C ARG A 62 4.43 8.47 -12.22
N ASP A 63 5.40 7.59 -12.37
CA ASP A 63 6.10 7.38 -13.65
C ASP A 63 5.22 6.61 -14.66
N PHE A 64 4.10 6.04 -14.20
CA PHE A 64 3.19 5.26 -15.01
C PHE A 64 1.92 6.07 -15.32
N ALA A 65 1.40 5.96 -16.55
CA ALA A 65 0.11 6.57 -16.89
C ALA A 65 -1.06 5.84 -16.20
N VAL A 66 -0.92 4.52 -15.99
CA VAL A 66 -1.91 3.65 -15.36
C VAL A 66 -1.19 2.64 -14.49
N VAL A 67 -1.73 2.40 -13.29
CA VAL A 67 -1.31 1.32 -12.39
C VAL A 67 -2.45 0.35 -12.15
N TYR A 68 -2.12 -0.87 -11.75
CA TYR A 68 -3.08 -1.91 -11.39
C TYR A 68 -2.93 -2.25 -9.92
N ALA A 69 -4.00 -2.08 -9.14
CA ALA A 69 -4.04 -2.41 -7.72
C ALA A 69 -5.00 -3.57 -7.45
N ALA A 70 -4.74 -4.32 -6.38
CA ALA A 70 -5.62 -5.42 -5.97
C ALA A 70 -7.03 -4.91 -5.63
N ALA A 71 -8.04 -5.72 -5.93
CA ALA A 71 -9.46 -5.40 -5.77
C ALA A 71 -10.16 -6.29 -4.73
N GLY A 72 -9.44 -6.78 -3.73
CA GLY A 72 -10.00 -7.49 -2.58
C GLY A 72 -9.84 -9.02 -2.60
N THR A 73 -9.35 -9.58 -3.72
CA THR A 73 -9.04 -11.02 -3.85
C THR A 73 -7.77 -11.21 -4.70
N PRO A 74 -7.13 -12.40 -4.67
CA PRO A 74 -5.88 -12.64 -5.41
C PRO A 74 -5.98 -12.48 -6.93
N ASP A 75 -7.18 -12.66 -7.50
CA ASP A 75 -7.39 -12.70 -8.95
C ASP A 75 -8.06 -11.45 -9.51
N HIS A 76 -8.40 -10.48 -8.66
CA HIS A 76 -9.08 -9.26 -9.08
C HIS A 76 -8.18 -8.06 -8.89
N VAL A 77 -8.03 -7.29 -9.96
CA VAL A 77 -7.32 -6.00 -9.98
C VAL A 77 -8.17 -4.96 -10.69
N PHE A 78 -7.91 -3.69 -10.41
CA PHE A 78 -8.50 -2.57 -11.14
C PHE A 78 -7.41 -1.63 -11.64
N SER A 79 -7.63 -1.05 -12.83
CA SER A 79 -6.77 0.00 -13.38
C SER A 79 -7.16 1.36 -12.81
N VAL A 80 -6.16 2.21 -12.57
CA VAL A 80 -6.37 3.55 -12.02
C VAL A 80 -5.20 4.45 -12.39
N GLU A 81 -5.46 5.74 -12.57
CA GLU A 81 -4.41 6.76 -12.67
C GLU A 81 -3.73 6.90 -11.29
N PRO A 82 -2.38 6.93 -11.21
CA PRO A 82 -1.68 6.89 -9.92
C PRO A 82 -2.07 8.01 -8.95
N GLY A 83 -2.27 9.22 -9.43
CA GLY A 83 -2.71 10.36 -8.62
C GLY A 83 -4.09 10.17 -8.02
N ALA A 84 -5.04 9.66 -8.80
CA ALA A 84 -6.37 9.32 -8.35
C ALA A 84 -6.32 8.22 -7.27
N LEU A 85 -5.45 7.21 -7.43
CA LEU A 85 -5.26 6.18 -6.41
C LEU A 85 -4.71 6.77 -5.10
N ILE A 86 -3.63 7.56 -5.19
CA ILE A 86 -2.99 8.19 -4.03
C ILE A 86 -4.00 9.08 -3.29
N ALA A 87 -4.78 9.86 -4.04
CA ALA A 87 -5.83 10.72 -3.48
C ALA A 87 -6.96 9.91 -2.83
N ALA A 88 -7.45 8.85 -3.48
CA ALA A 88 -8.51 7.99 -2.95
C ALA A 88 -8.09 7.26 -1.66
N CYS A 89 -6.81 6.91 -1.54
CA CYS A 89 -6.23 6.32 -0.33
C CYS A 89 -5.94 7.35 0.77
N GLY A 90 -5.92 8.65 0.47
CA GLY A 90 -5.37 9.66 1.38
C GLY A 90 -3.89 9.41 1.71
N ALA A 91 -3.14 8.84 0.74
CA ALA A 91 -1.78 8.39 0.96
C ALA A 91 -0.79 9.57 0.94
N ARG A 92 0.22 9.51 1.82
CA ARG A 92 1.37 10.43 1.78
C ARG A 92 2.48 9.83 0.92
N GLU A 93 2.99 10.57 -0.06
CA GLU A 93 4.12 10.11 -0.85
C GLU A 93 5.42 10.10 -0.02
N GLY A 94 6.28 9.10 -0.23
CA GLY A 94 7.55 9.00 0.47
C GLY A 94 8.49 7.94 -0.07
N ALA A 95 9.80 8.21 -0.04
CA ALA A 95 10.82 7.28 -0.52
C ALA A 95 11.13 6.20 0.52
N PHE A 96 10.44 5.06 0.44
CA PHE A 96 10.61 3.91 1.34
C PHE A 96 11.08 2.63 0.63
N THR A 97 11.51 2.73 -0.63
CA THR A 97 11.97 1.60 -1.45
C THR A 97 13.48 1.62 -1.60
N ALA A 98 14.09 0.46 -1.88
CA ALA A 98 15.54 0.30 -2.08
C ALA A 98 15.98 0.75 -3.48
#